data_AF-A0A964FG01-F1
#
_entry.id   AF-A0A964FG01-F1
#
_cell.length_a   1.000
_cell.length_b   1.000
_cell.length_c   1.000
_cell.angle_alpha   90.00
_cell.angle_beta   90.00
_cell.angle_gamma   90.00
#
_symmetry.space_group_name_H-M   'P 1'
#
loop_
_entity.id
_entity.type
_entity.pdbx_description
1 polymer ?
#
loop_
_entity_poly.entity_id
_entity_poly.type
_entity_poly.pdbx_seq_one_letter_code
_entity_poly.pdbx_strand_id
1 'polypeptide(L)'
;MMWRNSFLIKTTTTKPLVYGEGKKKLGKSDRIMNNKKYNGWNNYETWAVALWIDNDYNSYQYRCELVERVKEEYEDEDERENCLTSSLKGWIEEQNPIADTSSLFTDLLNSALSKVDWQEIAENFLTE
;
A
#
# COMPACT_ATOMS: atom_id res chain seq x y z
N MET A 1 38.10 -20.96 31.22
CA MET A 1 37.07 -20.55 30.25
C MET A 1 35.90 -21.52 30.36
N MET A 2 34.70 -20.95 30.35
CA MET A 2 33.53 -21.43 31.08
C MET A 2 32.87 -22.69 30.49
N TRP A 3 32.26 -23.40 31.43
CA TRP A 3 31.62 -24.70 31.34
C TRP A 3 30.38 -24.72 30.44
N ARG A 4 30.19 -25.80 29.67
CA ARG A 4 28.94 -26.12 28.99
C ARG A 4 27.94 -26.66 30.01
N ASN A 5 26.88 -25.90 30.27
CA ASN A 5 25.76 -26.34 31.11
C ASN A 5 24.93 -27.41 30.39
N SER A 6 24.94 -28.60 30.97
CA SER A 6 24.00 -29.68 30.70
C SER A 6 22.66 -29.35 31.36
N PHE A 7 21.57 -29.26 30.59
CA PHE A 7 20.23 -29.20 31.14
C PHE A 7 19.33 -30.27 30.52
N LEU A 8 18.93 -31.18 31.41
CA LEU A 8 17.98 -32.27 31.24
C LEU A 8 16.62 -31.78 30.73
N ILE A 9 16.13 -32.43 29.68
CA ILE A 9 14.76 -32.32 29.20
C ILE A 9 13.85 -33.01 30.24
N LYS A 10 13.15 -32.22 31.06
CA LYS A 10 12.08 -32.75 31.93
C LYS A 10 10.77 -32.78 31.14
N THR A 11 10.34 -33.97 30.75
CA THR A 11 9.04 -34.20 30.13
C THR A 11 7.92 -33.99 31.15
N THR A 12 7.20 -32.88 31.07
CA THR A 12 5.95 -32.68 31.81
C THR A 12 4.78 -33.24 31.00
N THR A 13 4.29 -34.41 31.42
CA THR A 13 3.01 -34.98 30.98
C THR A 13 1.86 -34.16 31.59
N THR A 14 1.16 -33.37 30.77
CA THR A 14 -0.12 -32.76 31.13
C THR A 14 -1.27 -33.57 30.53
N LYS A 15 -2.22 -33.97 31.38
CA LYS A 15 -3.40 -34.79 31.10
C LYS A 15 -4.35 -34.09 30.11
N PRO A 16 -5.10 -34.84 29.26
CA PRO A 16 -6.02 -34.25 28.29
C PRO A 16 -7.28 -33.70 28.98
N LEU A 17 -7.74 -32.53 28.53
CA LEU A 17 -9.04 -31.96 28.89
C LEU A 17 -10.13 -32.62 28.03
N VAL A 18 -11.16 -33.13 28.70
CA VAL A 18 -12.34 -33.77 28.12
C VAL A 18 -13.16 -32.74 27.34
N TYR A 19 -13.38 -32.97 26.04
CA TYR A 19 -14.26 -32.15 25.20
C TYR A 19 -15.72 -32.56 25.41
N GLY A 20 -16.52 -31.65 25.97
CA GLY A 20 -17.98 -31.74 25.98
C GLY A 20 -18.57 -31.35 24.61
N GLU A 21 -19.46 -32.18 24.10
CA GLU A 21 -20.16 -31.99 22.82
C GLU A 21 -21.10 -30.77 22.85
N GLY A 22 -21.06 -29.98 21.79
CA GLY A 22 -22.01 -28.89 21.56
C GLY A 22 -22.04 -28.50 20.09
N LYS A 23 -22.89 -29.17 19.29
CA LYS A 23 -23.09 -28.84 17.88
C LYS A 23 -23.79 -27.49 17.74
N LYS A 24 -23.10 -26.46 17.22
CA LYS A 24 -23.74 -25.25 16.70
C LYS A 24 -23.65 -25.24 15.18
N LYS A 25 -24.82 -25.24 14.53
CA LYS A 25 -24.98 -25.16 13.08
C LYS A 25 -24.41 -23.82 12.60
N LEU A 26 -23.40 -23.87 11.72
CA LEU A 26 -22.81 -22.70 11.10
C LEU A 26 -23.77 -22.20 10.00
N GLY A 27 -24.64 -21.25 10.34
CA GLY A 27 -25.39 -20.48 9.37
C GLY A 27 -24.41 -19.68 8.51
N LYS A 28 -24.71 -19.57 7.21
CA LYS A 28 -23.97 -18.76 6.21
C LYS A 28 -23.63 -17.40 6.84
N SER A 29 -22.41 -17.26 7.33
CA SER A 29 -21.87 -15.96 7.70
C SER A 29 -21.64 -15.23 6.40
N ASP A 30 -22.43 -14.18 6.16
CA ASP A 30 -22.07 -13.11 5.24
C ASP A 30 -20.58 -12.85 5.39
N ARG A 31 -19.82 -13.02 4.30
CA ARG A 31 -18.40 -12.66 4.30
C ARG A 31 -18.35 -11.19 4.67
N ILE A 32 -17.93 -10.87 5.89
CA ILE A 32 -17.52 -9.52 6.23
C ILE A 32 -16.32 -9.25 5.32
N MET A 33 -16.60 -8.60 4.19
CA MET A 33 -15.61 -8.05 3.29
C MET A 33 -14.95 -6.92 4.06
N ASN A 34 -14.04 -7.28 4.98
CA ASN A 34 -13.10 -6.34 5.57
C ASN A 34 -12.25 -5.84 4.40
N ASN A 35 -12.66 -4.71 3.81
CA ASN A 35 -11.84 -4.00 2.85
C ASN A 35 -10.68 -3.40 3.66
N LYS A 36 -9.64 -4.22 3.87
CA LYS A 36 -8.49 -3.87 4.69
C LYS A 36 -7.69 -2.81 3.92
N LYS A 37 -7.97 -1.54 4.21
CA LYS A 37 -7.10 -0.45 3.80
C LYS A 37 -5.68 -0.67 4.34
N TYR A 38 -4.68 -0.27 3.57
CA TYR A 38 -3.28 -0.30 3.97
C TYR A 38 -2.86 1.08 4.45
N ASN A 39 -2.66 1.25 5.76
CA ASN A 39 -2.31 2.54 6.36
C ASN A 39 -3.25 3.70 5.97
N GLY A 40 -4.55 3.43 5.76
CA GLY A 40 -5.53 4.44 5.34
C GLY A 40 -5.75 4.56 3.83
N TRP A 41 -4.89 3.91 3.02
CA TRP A 41 -4.98 3.85 1.55
C TRP A 41 -5.65 2.58 1.06
N ASN A 42 -6.14 2.56 -0.18
CA ASN A 42 -6.86 1.43 -0.76
C ASN A 42 -6.00 0.16 -0.87
N ASN A 43 -4.70 0.31 -1.13
CA ASN A 43 -3.75 -0.81 -1.20
C ASN A 43 -2.32 -0.38 -0.83
N TYR A 44 -1.38 -1.34 -0.85
CA TYR A 44 0.02 -1.11 -0.51
C TYR A 44 0.72 -0.22 -1.53
N GLU A 45 0.50 -0.47 -2.82
CA GLU A 45 1.13 0.25 -3.92
C GLU A 45 0.79 1.75 -3.88
N THR A 46 -0.49 2.08 -3.65
CA THR A 46 -0.96 3.46 -3.47
C THR A 46 -0.27 4.13 -2.29
N TRP A 47 -0.28 3.49 -1.11
CA TRP A 47 0.41 4.03 0.07
C TRP A 47 1.91 4.23 -0.17
N ALA A 48 2.57 3.26 -0.80
CA ALA A 48 4.01 3.33 -1.02
C ALA A 48 4.36 4.50 -1.93
N VAL A 49 3.62 4.70 -3.03
CA VAL A 49 3.84 5.84 -3.94
C VAL A 49 3.61 7.16 -3.22
N ALA A 50 2.48 7.33 -2.52
CA ALA A 50 2.18 8.54 -1.76
C ALA A 50 3.28 8.85 -0.72
N LEU A 51 3.71 7.83 0.03
CA LEU A 51 4.81 7.94 0.97
C LEU A 51 6.08 8.44 0.28
N TRP A 52 6.50 7.85 -0.84
CA TRP A 52 7.75 8.23 -1.51
C TRP A 52 7.71 9.65 -2.07
N ILE A 53 6.55 10.10 -2.55
CA ILE A 53 6.37 11.48 -3.03
C ILE A 53 6.58 12.49 -1.88
N ASP A 54 6.05 12.20 -0.69
CA ASP A 54 6.16 13.10 0.47
C ASP A 54 7.45 12.93 1.29
N ASN A 55 8.22 11.86 1.06
CA ASN A 55 9.31 11.46 1.95
C ASN A 55 10.58 12.33 1.80
N ASP A 56 10.82 12.95 0.65
CA ASP A 56 11.95 13.86 0.46
C ASP A 56 11.51 15.28 0.07
N TYR A 57 12.32 16.27 0.45
CA TYR A 57 11.98 17.68 0.28
C TYR A 57 11.75 18.07 -1.18
N ASN A 58 12.55 17.55 -2.12
CA ASN A 58 12.44 17.94 -3.52
C ASN A 58 11.17 17.37 -4.15
N SER A 59 10.87 16.09 -3.89
CA SER A 59 9.65 15.44 -4.35
C SER A 59 8.40 16.09 -3.75
N TYR A 60 8.42 16.41 -2.46
CA TYR A 60 7.34 17.13 -1.79
C TYR A 60 7.12 18.52 -2.40
N GLN A 61 8.18 19.32 -2.60
CA GLN A 61 8.05 20.64 -3.21
C GLN A 61 7.50 20.56 -4.64
N TYR A 62 8.00 19.62 -5.43
CA TYR A 62 7.52 19.43 -6.80
C TYR A 62 6.05 19.02 -6.84
N ARG A 63 5.61 18.13 -5.94
CA ARG A 63 4.20 17.78 -5.77
C ARG A 63 3.35 19.01 -5.43
N CYS A 64 3.79 19.87 -4.52
CA CYS A 64 3.08 21.12 -4.20
C CYS A 64 2.98 22.05 -5.41
N GLU A 65 4.07 22.21 -6.19
CA GLU A 65 4.05 23.02 -7.41
C GLU A 65 3.09 22.45 -8.47
N LEU A 66 2.98 21.13 -8.59
CA LEU A 66 2.00 20.48 -9.47
C LEU A 66 0.57 20.78 -9.01
N VAL A 67 0.28 20.66 -7.72
CA VAL A 67 -1.03 20.94 -7.15
C VAL A 67 -1.45 22.39 -7.40
N GLU A 68 -0.57 23.35 -7.11
CA GLU A 68 -0.86 24.77 -7.32
C GLU A 68 -1.10 25.09 -8.80
N ARG A 69 -0.25 24.57 -9.70
CA ARG A 69 -0.42 24.76 -11.14
C ARG A 69 -1.77 24.25 -11.63
N VAL A 70 -2.17 23.06 -11.20
CA VAL A 70 -3.45 22.45 -11.57
C VAL A 70 -4.63 23.27 -11.02
N LYS A 71 -4.53 23.77 -9.78
CA LYS A 71 -5.55 24.64 -9.18
C LYS A 71 -5.70 25.97 -9.92
N GLU A 72 -4.61 26.52 -10.47
CA GLU A 72 -4.60 27.75 -11.27
C GLU A 72 -5.13 27.53 -12.70
N GLU A 73 -4.82 26.40 -13.33
CA GLU A 73 -5.15 26.12 -14.73
C GLU A 73 -6.61 25.69 -14.92
N TYR A 74 -7.15 24.93 -13.97
CA TYR A 74 -8.50 24.36 -14.05
C TYR A 74 -9.37 24.92 -12.93
N GLU A 75 -10.61 25.30 -13.24
CA GLU A 75 -11.59 25.73 -12.22
C GLU A 75 -12.41 24.55 -11.69
N ASP A 76 -12.69 23.57 -12.55
CA ASP A 76 -13.48 22.38 -12.24
C ASP A 76 -12.69 21.35 -11.42
N GLU A 77 -13.35 20.74 -10.44
CA GLU A 77 -12.72 19.81 -9.50
C GLU A 77 -12.33 18.49 -10.17
N ASP A 78 -13.20 17.96 -11.04
CA ASP A 78 -12.94 16.72 -11.77
C ASP A 78 -11.79 16.93 -12.77
N GLU A 79 -11.73 18.09 -13.44
CA GLU A 79 -10.61 18.44 -14.33
C GLU A 79 -9.27 18.53 -13.58
N ARG A 80 -9.27 19.14 -12.38
CA ARG A 80 -8.08 19.19 -11.53
C ARG A 80 -7.60 17.80 -11.13
N GLU A 81 -8.51 16.97 -10.63
CA GLU A 81 -8.18 15.61 -10.19
C GLU A 81 -7.61 14.79 -11.35
N ASN A 82 -8.25 14.83 -12.52
CA ASN A 82 -7.81 14.10 -13.71
C ASN A 82 -6.44 14.58 -14.22
N CYS A 83 -6.20 15.90 -14.21
CA CYS A 83 -4.93 16.48 -14.63
C CYS A 83 -3.80 16.10 -13.65
N LEU A 84 -4.04 16.21 -12.35
CA LEU A 84 -3.07 15.85 -11.32
C LEU A 84 -2.78 14.34 -11.33
N THR A 85 -3.81 13.49 -11.46
CA THR A 85 -3.69 12.04 -11.62
C THR A 85 -2.73 11.70 -12.76
N SER A 86 -2.96 12.29 -13.93
CA SER A 86 -2.14 12.05 -15.13
C SER A 86 -0.70 12.55 -14.95
N SER A 87 -0.54 13.72 -14.32
CA SER A 87 0.77 14.33 -14.06
C SER A 87 1.60 13.52 -13.07
N LEU A 88 1.02 13.05 -11.97
CA LEU A 88 1.70 12.22 -10.97
C LEU A 88 2.13 10.88 -11.57
N LYS A 89 1.23 10.23 -12.31
CA LYS A 89 1.54 8.97 -12.99
C LYS A 89 2.68 9.15 -13.99
N GLY A 90 2.59 10.17 -14.86
CA GLY A 90 3.62 10.48 -15.85
C GLY A 90 4.97 10.75 -15.20
N TRP A 91 5.00 11.56 -14.14
CA TRP A 91 6.23 11.86 -13.38
C TRP A 91 6.89 10.58 -12.85
N ILE A 92 6.14 9.68 -12.20
CA ILE A 92 6.72 8.44 -11.66
C ILE A 92 7.17 7.49 -12.76
N GLU A 93 6.40 7.36 -13.86
CA GLU A 93 6.76 6.52 -15.00
C GLU A 93 8.01 7.03 -15.72
N GLU A 94 8.19 8.35 -15.85
CA GLU A 94 9.39 8.97 -16.43
C GLU A 94 10.65 8.76 -15.58
N GLN A 95 10.50 8.66 -14.25
CA GLN A 95 11.62 8.39 -13.34
C GLN A 95 12.00 6.91 -13.26
N ASN A 96 11.27 6.01 -13.95
CA ASN A 96 11.54 4.58 -13.91
C ASN A 96 12.86 4.23 -14.65
N PRO A 97 13.91 3.79 -13.94
CA PRO A 97 15.23 3.56 -14.53
C PRO A 97 15.31 2.34 -15.46
N ILE A 98 14.29 1.49 -15.47
CA ILE A 98 14.25 0.25 -16.26
C ILE A 98 13.11 0.22 -17.28
N ALA A 99 12.44 1.35 -17.51
CA ALA A 99 11.28 1.45 -18.41
C ALA A 99 11.57 0.97 -19.85
N ASP A 100 12.76 1.28 -20.37
CA ASP A 100 13.16 0.94 -21.75
C ASP A 100 13.66 -0.50 -21.92
N THR A 101 13.69 -1.28 -20.84
CA THR A 101 14.18 -2.66 -20.87
C THR A 101 13.03 -3.64 -20.79
N SER A 102 12.97 -4.62 -21.69
CA SER A 102 12.07 -5.76 -21.53
C SER A 102 12.73 -6.81 -20.64
N SER A 103 12.23 -6.96 -19.42
CA SER A 103 12.75 -7.91 -18.44
C SER A 103 11.66 -8.33 -17.45
N LEU A 104 11.90 -9.43 -16.73
CA LEU A 104 11.03 -9.85 -15.62
C LEU A 104 10.82 -8.72 -14.60
N PHE A 105 11.85 -7.92 -14.31
CA PHE A 105 11.74 -6.82 -13.36
C PHE A 105 10.82 -5.72 -13.88
N THR A 106 10.91 -5.41 -15.17
CA THR A 106 10.04 -4.42 -15.81
C THR A 106 8.59 -4.89 -15.81
N ASP A 107 8.33 -6.18 -16.09
CA ASP A 107 6.98 -6.74 -16.05
C ASP A 107 6.38 -6.69 -14.63
N LEU A 108 7.18 -7.05 -13.62
CA LEU A 108 6.74 -7.01 -12.21
C LEU A 108 6.52 -5.57 -11.72
N LEU A 109 7.42 -4.65 -12.08
CA LEU A 109 7.30 -3.24 -11.70
C LEU A 109 6.08 -2.59 -12.37
N ASN A 110 5.89 -2.80 -13.67
CA ASN A 110 4.71 -2.30 -14.39
C ASN A 110 3.43 -2.91 -13.83
N SER A 111 3.44 -4.19 -13.47
CA SER A 111 2.31 -4.82 -12.79
C SER A 111 2.00 -4.12 -11.46
N ALA A 112 3.01 -3.79 -10.65
CA ALA A 112 2.80 -3.08 -9.38
C ALA A 112 2.29 -1.65 -9.61
N LEU A 113 2.91 -0.89 -10.52
CA LEU A 113 2.48 0.47 -10.86
C LEU A 113 1.04 0.51 -11.43
N SER A 114 0.61 -0.54 -12.13
CA SER A 114 -0.77 -0.67 -12.61
C SER A 114 -1.81 -0.86 -11.50
N LYS A 115 -1.39 -1.17 -10.27
CA LYS A 115 -2.27 -1.31 -9.09
C LYS A 115 -2.37 -0.04 -8.25
N VAL A 116 -1.53 0.96 -8.52
CA VAL A 116 -1.59 2.24 -7.82
C VAL A 116 -2.91 2.94 -8.17
N ASP A 117 -3.61 3.34 -7.13
CA ASP A 117 -4.82 4.15 -7.23
C ASP A 117 -4.43 5.62 -7.33
N TRP A 118 -4.09 6.06 -8.55
CA TRP A 118 -3.56 7.41 -8.79
C TRP A 118 -4.58 8.51 -8.48
N GLN A 119 -5.88 8.22 -8.61
CA GLN A 119 -6.97 9.14 -8.26
C GLN A 119 -7.01 9.37 -6.75
N GLU A 120 -6.95 8.30 -5.93
CA GLU A 120 -6.91 8.43 -4.46
C GLU A 120 -5.74 9.32 -3.99
N ILE A 121 -4.58 9.23 -4.66
CA ILE A 121 -3.42 10.10 -4.37
C ILE A 121 -3.71 11.55 -4.76
N ALA A 122 -4.24 11.79 -5.96
CA ALA A 122 -4.54 13.13 -6.45
C ALA A 122 -5.59 13.84 -5.58
N GLU A 123 -6.69 13.15 -5.25
CA GLU A 123 -7.74 13.64 -4.35
C GLU A 123 -7.18 14.03 -2.99
N ASN A 124 -6.35 13.17 -2.38
CA ASN A 124 -5.73 13.45 -1.09
C ASN A 124 -4.87 14.72 -1.15
N PHE A 125 -4.02 14.85 -2.17
CA PHE A 125 -3.13 16.00 -2.31
C PHE A 125 -3.83 17.32 -2.67
N LEU A 126 -5.00 17.28 -3.30
CA LEU A 126 -5.81 18.48 -3.57
C LEU A 126 -6.53 18.99 -2.31
N THR A 127 -6.87 18.09 -1.40
CA THR A 127 -7.64 18.34 -0.17
C THR A 127 -6.77 18.79 1.02
N GLU A 128 -5.49 18.42 1.02
CA GLU A 128 -4.49 18.93 1.98
C GLU A 128 -4.34 20.46 1.96
#